data_AF-A0A1H0H6P8-F1
#
_entry.id   AF-A0A1H0H6P8-F1
#
_cell.length_a   1.000
_cell.length_b   1.000
_cell.length_c   1.000
_cell.angle_alpha   90.00
_cell.angle_beta   90.00
_cell.angle_gamma   90.00
#
_symmetry.space_group_name_H-M   'P 1'
#
loop_
_entity.id
_entity.type
_entity.pdbx_description
1 polymer ?
#
loop_
_entity_poly.entity_id
_entity_poly.type
_entity_poly.pdbx_seq_one_letter_code
_entity_poly.pdbx_strand_id
1 'polypeptide(L)'
;MTLSNSQIERIAVGAITAAAHQPGSYLNADIPVGDKGISFDGSISVFLDGSEKKESLVGIVPVQVKGTLVDQFHEGTRTFPLEMAHYRNYLNSDGALLLVVEVKMTGETKIFYKSLLGMELTRIIEKYGHQQTKSVELRPLEETNLYSICRKFLTEKEYQPKVLVKNNLFPADSFQAYTFSSLTYNPHHLRTSSVFEHDFTIYGMANDTRIPLDIGRIQSLGTSGVIRFTVNGHSYDLHTKISVEEDKTILVLEEVFSITIEQSKKMFHFRFLGFHSLAAQLQVIPFLLDMFAGHPVQFSGGLFEITQGKQLQTELQNVKQLHQEIEEASNLFKHLGIQEHTVFNEAEDTDDLGLILHLLSESIKQKKLVGINIENPESAKLINVELGDKSVLVFYNPKGDVLITNGYAEDMLQLRTDIHPDSGDKGFPHSVYSILSEDTLAQSVNLNPEILKRSFDHFDPYETEAASNWTNHFCLKCINAFDLSGNADLLDVADHLYQRAQSSNPPDPVKIINRLQIKKRLNGSLAEEDIEILFQLKLEGTKQDNMELLFCANVLLENKMEANVAFKQFDREKKELYEDLPIYKLYKDL
;
A
#
# COMPACT_ATOMS: atom_id res chain seq x y z
N MET A 1 -54.43 19.31 -21.94
CA MET A 1 -54.75 17.91 -22.30
C MET A 1 -53.86 17.02 -21.44
N THR A 2 -54.36 15.90 -20.93
CA THR A 2 -53.56 14.90 -20.19
C THR A 2 -53.70 13.55 -20.88
N LEU A 3 -52.60 12.81 -21.00
CA LEU A 3 -52.64 11.42 -21.47
C LEU A 3 -52.99 10.52 -20.27
N SER A 4 -53.93 9.58 -20.47
CA SER A 4 -54.22 8.54 -19.48
C SER A 4 -53.08 7.51 -19.40
N ASN A 5 -52.94 6.83 -18.26
CA ASN A 5 -51.92 5.78 -18.09
C ASN A 5 -51.99 4.70 -19.18
N SER A 6 -53.20 4.29 -19.59
CA SER A 6 -53.40 3.32 -20.67
C SER A 6 -53.01 3.87 -22.05
N GLN A 7 -53.11 5.17 -22.29
CA GLN A 7 -52.58 5.79 -23.50
C GLN A 7 -51.04 5.79 -23.48
N ILE A 8 -50.43 6.14 -22.34
CA ILE A 8 -48.98 6.15 -22.17
C ILE A 8 -48.41 4.75 -22.37
N GLU A 9 -49.04 3.72 -21.79
CA GLU A 9 -48.67 2.31 -21.96
C GLU A 9 -48.68 1.88 -23.44
N ARG A 10 -49.76 2.18 -24.17
CA ARG A 10 -49.86 1.89 -25.61
C ARG A 10 -48.77 2.56 -26.43
N ILE A 11 -48.47 3.82 -26.13
CA ILE A 11 -47.42 4.58 -26.83
C ILE A 11 -46.05 3.96 -26.53
N ALA A 12 -45.79 3.60 -25.28
CA ALA A 12 -44.54 2.97 -24.85
C ALA A 12 -44.31 1.61 -25.54
N VAL A 13 -45.32 0.72 -25.51
CA VAL A 13 -45.25 -0.57 -26.22
C VAL A 13 -45.04 -0.35 -27.71
N GLY A 14 -45.80 0.57 -28.32
CA GLY A 14 -45.66 0.90 -29.74
C GLY A 14 -44.25 1.36 -30.14
N ALA A 15 -43.59 2.16 -29.29
CA ALA A 15 -42.21 2.61 -29.53
C ALA A 15 -41.21 1.45 -29.50
N ILE A 16 -41.37 0.49 -28.58
CA ILE A 16 -40.51 -0.69 -28.49
C ILE A 16 -40.73 -1.63 -29.67
N THR A 17 -41.99 -1.89 -30.02
CA THR A 17 -42.35 -2.70 -31.20
C THR A 17 -41.78 -2.07 -32.47
N ALA A 18 -41.86 -0.75 -32.62
CA ALA A 18 -41.25 -0.04 -33.75
C ALA A 18 -39.71 -0.20 -33.77
N ALA A 19 -39.05 -0.16 -32.62
CA ALA A 19 -37.61 -0.41 -32.51
C ALA A 19 -37.23 -1.87 -32.83
N ALA A 20 -38.08 -2.83 -32.49
CA ALA A 20 -37.88 -4.25 -32.77
C ALA A 20 -38.15 -4.64 -34.24
N HIS A 21 -38.96 -3.88 -34.97
CA HIS A 21 -39.31 -4.14 -36.37
C HIS A 21 -38.54 -3.27 -37.38
N GLN A 22 -37.47 -2.61 -36.96
CA GLN A 22 -36.64 -1.85 -37.90
C GLN A 22 -36.03 -2.77 -38.97
N PRO A 23 -35.88 -2.33 -40.23
CA PRO A 23 -35.20 -3.13 -41.23
C PRO A 23 -33.80 -3.54 -40.76
N GLY A 24 -33.51 -4.84 -40.75
CA GLY A 24 -32.25 -5.39 -40.25
C GLY A 24 -32.22 -5.72 -38.75
N SER A 25 -33.28 -5.44 -37.99
CA SER A 25 -33.44 -6.02 -36.65
C SER A 25 -34.02 -7.43 -36.76
N TYR A 26 -33.25 -8.43 -36.34
CA TYR A 26 -33.67 -9.83 -36.31
C TYR A 26 -34.42 -10.12 -35.00
N LEU A 27 -35.48 -9.35 -34.75
CA LEU A 27 -36.26 -9.38 -33.52
C LEU A 27 -37.76 -9.50 -33.83
N ASN A 28 -38.47 -10.23 -32.99
CA ASN A 28 -39.93 -10.25 -32.96
C ASN A 28 -40.40 -9.95 -31.53
N ALA A 29 -41.10 -8.83 -31.36
CA ALA A 29 -41.57 -8.37 -30.06
C ALA A 29 -43.03 -8.80 -29.81
N ASP A 30 -43.23 -9.63 -28.80
CA ASP A 30 -44.55 -10.07 -28.32
C ASP A 30 -44.82 -9.43 -26.95
N ILE A 31 -45.46 -8.26 -26.96
CA ILE A 31 -45.72 -7.42 -25.78
C ILE A 31 -47.20 -7.01 -25.80
N PRO A 32 -48.11 -7.80 -25.21
CA PRO A 32 -49.53 -7.49 -25.16
C PRO A 32 -49.81 -6.20 -24.36
N VAL A 33 -50.76 -5.39 -24.84
CA VAL A 33 -51.20 -4.17 -24.15
C VAL A 33 -52.32 -4.51 -23.17
N GLY A 34 -52.23 -4.00 -21.94
CA GLY A 34 -53.28 -4.14 -20.94
C GLY A 34 -53.34 -5.51 -20.24
N ASP A 35 -52.44 -6.43 -20.60
CA ASP A 35 -52.19 -7.65 -19.83
C ASP A 35 -51.19 -7.35 -18.71
N LYS A 36 -51.60 -7.57 -17.46
CA LYS A 36 -50.76 -7.34 -16.29
C LYS A 36 -50.17 -8.66 -15.85
N GLY A 37 -49.15 -9.12 -16.57
CA GLY A 37 -48.27 -10.15 -16.05
C GLY A 37 -47.71 -9.74 -14.68
N ILE A 38 -47.37 -10.72 -13.83
CA ILE A 38 -46.97 -10.43 -12.43
C ILE A 38 -45.75 -9.49 -12.39
N SER A 39 -44.77 -9.72 -13.27
CA SER A 39 -43.55 -8.92 -13.34
C SER A 39 -42.99 -8.78 -14.75
N PHE A 40 -43.66 -9.29 -15.77
CA PHE A 40 -43.20 -9.23 -17.15
C PHE A 40 -44.37 -8.80 -18.01
N ASP A 41 -44.14 -7.89 -18.94
CA ASP A 41 -45.19 -7.41 -19.85
C ASP A 41 -45.15 -8.15 -21.20
N GLY A 42 -44.10 -8.94 -21.46
CA GLY A 42 -43.95 -9.68 -22.70
C GLY A 42 -42.55 -10.22 -22.89
N SER A 43 -42.20 -10.51 -24.14
CA SER A 43 -40.87 -10.98 -24.51
C SER A 43 -40.46 -10.54 -25.91
N ILE A 44 -39.16 -10.60 -26.19
CA ILE A 44 -38.60 -10.37 -27.52
C ILE A 44 -37.86 -11.63 -27.95
N SER A 45 -38.31 -12.24 -29.04
CA SER A 45 -37.62 -13.35 -29.70
C SER A 45 -36.48 -12.80 -30.56
N VAL A 46 -35.30 -13.41 -30.44
CA VAL A 46 -34.06 -12.97 -31.12
C VAL A 46 -33.66 -14.01 -32.14
N PHE A 47 -33.38 -13.59 -33.36
CA PHE A 47 -33.00 -14.47 -34.46
C PHE A 47 -31.58 -14.21 -34.99
N LEU A 48 -31.01 -15.20 -35.67
CA LEU A 48 -29.72 -15.09 -36.36
C LEU A 48 -29.83 -14.26 -37.64
N ASP A 49 -30.99 -14.29 -38.29
CA ASP A 49 -31.28 -13.65 -39.56
C ASP A 49 -32.76 -13.24 -39.65
N GLY A 50 -33.15 -12.61 -40.76
CA GLY A 50 -34.52 -12.15 -41.02
C GLY A 50 -35.49 -13.23 -41.49
N SER A 51 -35.14 -14.52 -41.41
CA SER A 51 -36.04 -15.59 -41.87
C SER A 51 -37.17 -15.91 -40.91
N GLU A 52 -37.02 -15.52 -39.63
CA GLU A 52 -37.95 -15.82 -38.52
C GLU A 52 -38.31 -17.31 -38.39
N LYS A 53 -37.40 -18.19 -38.84
CA LYS A 53 -37.57 -19.64 -38.76
C LYS A 53 -37.23 -20.14 -37.36
N LYS A 54 -37.78 -21.30 -37.00
CA LYS A 54 -37.49 -21.97 -35.73
C LYS A 54 -35.99 -22.26 -35.57
N GLU A 55 -35.33 -22.61 -36.67
CA GLU A 55 -33.91 -22.94 -36.71
C GLU A 55 -33.01 -21.70 -36.54
N SER A 56 -33.52 -20.48 -36.77
CA SER A 56 -32.77 -19.24 -36.60
C SER A 56 -33.00 -18.59 -35.23
N LEU A 57 -33.85 -19.15 -34.36
CA LEU A 57 -34.10 -18.63 -33.01
C LEU A 57 -32.84 -18.79 -32.14
N VAL A 58 -32.29 -17.67 -31.68
CA VAL A 58 -31.18 -17.61 -30.72
C VAL A 58 -31.69 -17.77 -29.29
N GLY A 59 -32.82 -17.13 -28.99
CA GLY A 59 -33.42 -17.17 -27.66
C GLY A 59 -34.51 -16.13 -27.48
N ILE A 60 -35.08 -16.09 -26.28
CA ILE A 60 -36.18 -15.20 -25.92
C ILE A 60 -35.76 -14.37 -24.71
N VAL A 61 -35.89 -13.06 -24.82
CA VAL A 61 -35.57 -12.10 -23.76
C VAL A 61 -36.87 -11.65 -23.10
N PRO A 62 -37.10 -11.97 -21.81
CA PRO A 62 -38.23 -11.43 -21.06
C PRO A 62 -38.11 -9.91 -20.89
N VAL A 63 -39.19 -9.17 -21.07
CA VAL A 63 -39.18 -7.70 -20.96
C VAL A 63 -40.18 -7.16 -19.94
N GLN A 64 -39.83 -6.04 -19.34
CA GLN A 64 -40.76 -5.18 -18.60
C GLN A 64 -40.73 -3.80 -19.23
N VAL A 65 -41.89 -3.29 -19.63
CA VAL A 65 -42.09 -1.99 -20.27
C VAL A 65 -42.72 -1.02 -19.29
N LYS A 66 -42.14 0.17 -19.15
CA LYS A 66 -42.73 1.25 -18.34
C LYS A 66 -42.78 2.53 -19.14
N GLY A 67 -43.96 3.13 -19.27
CA GLY A 67 -44.11 4.46 -19.86
C GLY A 67 -44.06 5.55 -18.79
N THR A 68 -43.42 6.68 -19.08
CA THR A 68 -43.37 7.86 -18.20
C THR A 68 -43.66 9.11 -19.02
N LEU A 69 -44.67 9.89 -18.62
CA LEU A 69 -44.93 11.20 -19.22
C LEU A 69 -43.90 12.22 -18.74
N VAL A 70 -43.26 12.94 -19.66
CA VAL A 70 -42.25 13.97 -19.35
C VAL A 70 -42.46 15.22 -20.21
N ASP A 71 -42.06 16.37 -19.69
CA ASP A 71 -42.07 17.63 -20.45
C ASP A 71 -40.86 17.70 -21.39
N GLN A 72 -39.70 17.25 -20.91
CA GLN A 72 -38.44 17.17 -21.65
C GLN A 72 -37.83 15.79 -21.45
N PHE A 73 -37.14 15.29 -22.49
CA PHE A 73 -36.44 14.03 -22.40
C PHE A 73 -35.18 14.17 -21.56
N HIS A 74 -34.82 13.11 -20.83
CA HIS A 74 -33.53 13.08 -20.16
C HIS A 74 -32.38 13.03 -21.18
N GLU A 75 -31.33 13.78 -20.89
CA GLU A 75 -30.04 13.70 -21.56
C GLU A 75 -29.12 12.72 -20.81
N GLY A 76 -28.43 11.83 -21.54
CA GLY A 76 -27.58 10.81 -20.92
C GLY A 76 -28.36 9.68 -20.24
N THR A 77 -27.87 9.22 -19.09
CA THR A 77 -28.52 8.16 -18.29
C THR A 77 -29.70 8.69 -17.49
N ARG A 78 -30.61 7.80 -17.08
CA ARG A 78 -31.68 8.12 -16.13
C ARG A 78 -31.79 7.07 -15.05
N THR A 79 -32.42 7.39 -13.93
CA THR A 79 -32.78 6.39 -12.92
C THR A 79 -34.26 6.02 -12.99
N PHE A 80 -34.59 4.79 -12.61
CA PHE A 80 -35.97 4.34 -12.49
C PHE A 80 -36.14 3.48 -11.23
N PRO A 81 -37.09 3.82 -10.34
CA PRO A 81 -37.39 3.02 -9.15
C PRO A 81 -38.11 1.73 -9.56
N LEU A 82 -37.66 0.60 -9.02
CA LEU A 82 -38.29 -0.70 -9.23
C LEU A 82 -38.51 -1.41 -7.89
N GLU A 83 -39.66 -2.07 -7.74
CA GLU A 83 -39.99 -2.83 -6.53
C GLU A 83 -39.08 -4.06 -6.36
N MET A 84 -38.74 -4.40 -5.11
CA MET A 84 -37.88 -5.53 -4.78
C MET A 84 -38.49 -6.89 -5.20
N ALA A 85 -39.81 -6.97 -5.29
CA ALA A 85 -40.51 -8.12 -5.84
C ALA A 85 -40.11 -8.40 -7.30
N HIS A 86 -39.98 -7.36 -8.13
CA HIS A 86 -39.53 -7.50 -9.51
C HIS A 86 -38.11 -8.06 -9.58
N TYR A 87 -37.15 -7.54 -8.81
CA TYR A 87 -35.78 -8.08 -8.80
C TYR A 87 -35.73 -9.57 -8.46
N ARG A 88 -36.51 -10.00 -7.45
CA ARG A 88 -36.61 -11.43 -7.07
C ARG A 88 -37.21 -12.28 -8.19
N ASN A 89 -38.24 -11.79 -8.87
CA ASN A 89 -38.87 -12.49 -9.98
C ASN A 89 -37.97 -12.56 -11.21
N TYR A 90 -37.21 -11.51 -11.49
CA TYR A 90 -36.20 -11.49 -12.56
C TYR A 90 -35.10 -12.50 -12.29
N LEU A 91 -34.59 -12.59 -11.06
CA LEU A 91 -33.58 -13.59 -10.70
C LEU A 91 -34.11 -15.02 -10.81
N ASN A 92 -35.42 -15.21 -10.60
CA ASN A 92 -36.07 -16.50 -10.77
C ASN A 92 -36.29 -16.89 -12.23
N SER A 93 -36.24 -15.93 -13.16
CA SER A 93 -36.47 -16.12 -14.60
C SER A 93 -35.18 -15.97 -15.42
N ASP A 94 -34.03 -16.03 -14.74
CA ASP A 94 -32.69 -15.86 -15.32
C ASP A 94 -32.50 -14.52 -16.05
N GLY A 95 -33.12 -13.46 -15.50
CA GLY A 95 -32.96 -12.08 -15.93
C GLY A 95 -34.18 -11.47 -16.62
N ALA A 96 -34.13 -10.16 -16.83
CA ALA A 96 -35.13 -9.39 -17.57
C ALA A 96 -34.50 -8.15 -18.22
N LEU A 97 -35.05 -7.73 -19.36
CA LEU A 97 -34.73 -6.44 -19.97
C LEU A 97 -35.79 -5.41 -19.57
N LEU A 98 -35.39 -4.45 -18.74
CA LEU A 98 -36.23 -3.32 -18.36
C LEU A 98 -36.14 -2.24 -19.45
N LEU A 99 -37.28 -1.88 -20.02
CA LEU A 99 -37.43 -0.85 -21.04
C LEU A 99 -38.32 0.26 -20.50
N VAL A 100 -37.77 1.47 -20.38
CA VAL A 100 -38.51 2.64 -19.91
C VAL A 100 -38.63 3.65 -21.04
N VAL A 101 -39.86 3.97 -21.43
CA VAL A 101 -40.16 4.89 -22.53
C VAL A 101 -40.66 6.20 -21.96
N GLU A 102 -39.91 7.27 -22.23
CA GLU A 102 -40.37 8.63 -22.00
C GLU A 102 -41.28 9.05 -23.13
N VAL A 103 -42.41 9.65 -22.78
CA VAL A 103 -43.43 10.10 -23.72
C VAL A 103 -43.69 11.58 -23.46
N LYS A 104 -43.65 12.41 -24.51
CA LYS A 104 -44.08 13.81 -24.43
C LYS A 104 -45.57 13.94 -24.75
N MET A 105 -46.18 15.05 -24.35
CA MET A 105 -47.56 15.38 -24.75
C MET A 105 -47.77 15.48 -26.27
N THR A 106 -46.69 15.71 -27.02
CA THR A 106 -46.66 15.68 -28.50
C THR A 106 -46.77 14.27 -29.09
N GLY A 107 -46.57 13.23 -28.28
CA GLY A 107 -46.50 11.83 -28.72
C GLY A 107 -45.08 11.36 -29.07
N GLU A 108 -44.09 12.25 -29.03
CA GLU A 108 -42.68 11.88 -29.21
C GLU A 108 -42.20 10.95 -28.08
N THR A 109 -41.28 10.04 -28.40
CA THR A 109 -40.78 9.03 -27.45
C THR A 109 -39.26 8.94 -27.39
N LYS A 110 -38.70 8.66 -26.21
CA LYS A 110 -37.30 8.27 -26.01
C LYS A 110 -37.22 6.98 -25.18
N ILE A 111 -36.47 5.98 -25.65
CA ILE A 111 -36.36 4.67 -25.01
C ILE A 111 -35.07 4.59 -24.19
N PHE A 112 -35.18 4.12 -22.96
CA PHE A 112 -34.08 3.78 -22.06
C PHE A 112 -34.15 2.31 -21.70
N TYR A 113 -33.00 1.70 -21.42
CA TYR A 113 -32.92 0.28 -21.12
C TYR A 113 -31.95 -0.05 -19.98
N LYS A 114 -32.22 -1.17 -19.30
CA LYS A 114 -31.29 -1.83 -18.39
C LYS A 114 -31.49 -3.34 -18.50
N SER A 115 -30.41 -4.05 -18.82
CA SER A 115 -30.37 -5.51 -18.78
C SER A 115 -30.06 -5.94 -17.35
N LEU A 116 -30.98 -6.66 -16.70
CA LEU A 116 -30.82 -7.15 -15.36
C LEU A 116 -30.56 -8.67 -15.41
N LEU A 117 -29.32 -9.08 -15.16
CA LEU A 117 -28.88 -10.48 -15.18
C LEU A 117 -28.54 -10.98 -13.77
N GLY A 118 -28.28 -12.28 -13.66
CA GLY A 118 -28.18 -13.02 -12.39
C GLY A 118 -27.24 -12.38 -11.36
N MET A 119 -26.06 -11.92 -11.77
CA MET A 119 -25.09 -11.31 -10.86
C MET A 119 -25.56 -9.98 -10.27
N GLU A 120 -25.94 -9.04 -11.12
CA GLU A 120 -26.45 -7.74 -10.67
C GLU A 120 -27.70 -7.88 -9.81
N LEU A 121 -28.64 -8.75 -10.23
CA LEU A 121 -29.85 -9.06 -9.48
C LEU A 121 -29.53 -9.61 -8.09
N THR A 122 -28.58 -10.54 -8.00
CA THR A 122 -28.17 -11.13 -6.73
C THR A 122 -27.57 -10.07 -5.81
N ARG A 123 -26.62 -9.25 -6.29
CA ARG A 123 -26.01 -8.17 -5.49
C ARG A 123 -27.02 -7.12 -5.03
N ILE A 124 -27.98 -6.73 -5.87
CA ILE A 124 -29.05 -5.81 -5.49
C ILE A 124 -29.90 -6.42 -4.37
N ILE A 125 -30.30 -7.68 -4.49
CA ILE A 125 -31.13 -8.36 -3.49
C ILE A 125 -30.38 -8.57 -2.17
N GLU A 126 -29.11 -8.95 -2.21
CA GLU A 126 -28.27 -9.12 -1.02
C GLU A 126 -28.12 -7.80 -0.26
N LYS A 127 -27.77 -6.72 -0.96
CA LYS A 127 -27.47 -5.44 -0.33
C LYS A 127 -28.72 -4.65 0.06
N TYR A 128 -29.77 -4.70 -0.76
CA TYR A 128 -30.94 -3.84 -0.62
C TYR A 128 -32.25 -4.60 -0.40
N GLY A 129 -32.24 -5.92 -0.25
CA GLY A 129 -33.46 -6.75 -0.14
C GLY A 129 -34.37 -6.46 1.05
N HIS A 130 -33.88 -5.69 2.02
CA HIS A 130 -34.65 -5.14 3.15
C HIS A 130 -35.52 -3.92 2.76
N GLN A 131 -35.23 -3.28 1.62
CA GLN A 131 -35.97 -2.14 1.09
C GLN A 131 -37.11 -2.61 0.19
N GLN A 132 -38.18 -1.81 0.12
CA GLN A 132 -39.33 -2.10 -0.76
C GLN A 132 -39.03 -1.81 -2.23
N THR A 133 -38.26 -0.75 -2.49
CA THR A 133 -37.91 -0.30 -3.83
C THR A 133 -36.42 0.01 -3.90
N LYS A 134 -35.83 -0.16 -5.08
CA LYS A 134 -34.47 0.27 -5.38
C LYS A 134 -34.43 0.78 -6.82
N SER A 135 -33.89 1.98 -7.02
CA SER A 135 -33.68 2.52 -8.36
C SER A 135 -32.45 1.90 -9.02
N VAL A 136 -32.58 1.67 -10.34
CA VAL A 136 -31.49 1.30 -11.25
C VAL A 136 -31.23 2.42 -12.25
N GLU A 137 -29.98 2.53 -12.67
CA GLU A 137 -29.56 3.39 -13.77
C GLU A 137 -29.88 2.73 -15.12
N LEU A 138 -30.38 3.51 -16.07
CA LEU A 138 -30.72 3.08 -17.42
C LEU A 138 -29.99 3.96 -18.43
N ARG A 139 -29.57 3.33 -19.53
CA ARG A 139 -28.91 4.03 -20.63
C ARG A 139 -29.87 4.25 -21.80
N PRO A 140 -29.71 5.33 -22.58
CA PRO A 140 -30.59 5.62 -23.70
C PRO A 140 -30.31 4.64 -24.85
N LEU A 141 -31.38 4.16 -25.50
CA LEU A 141 -31.28 3.18 -26.58
C LEU A 141 -30.46 3.71 -27.77
N GLU A 142 -30.43 5.03 -27.99
CA GLU A 142 -29.69 5.70 -29.07
C GLU A 142 -28.18 5.51 -29.03
N GLU A 143 -27.62 5.03 -27.91
CA GLU A 143 -26.21 4.63 -27.81
C GLU A 143 -25.91 3.27 -28.46
N THR A 144 -26.95 2.54 -28.85
CA THR A 144 -26.86 1.19 -29.42
C THR A 144 -28.14 0.87 -30.22
N ASN A 145 -28.50 -0.41 -30.33
CA ASN A 145 -29.79 -0.83 -30.87
C ASN A 145 -30.32 -2.04 -30.07
N LEU A 146 -31.63 -2.28 -30.20
CA LEU A 146 -32.31 -3.33 -29.43
C LEU A 146 -31.78 -4.74 -29.74
N TYR A 147 -31.38 -4.99 -30.98
CA TYR A 147 -30.83 -6.29 -31.38
C TYR A 147 -29.52 -6.59 -30.66
N SER A 148 -28.59 -5.63 -30.63
CA SER A 148 -27.33 -5.74 -29.90
C SER A 148 -27.54 -5.96 -28.41
N ILE A 149 -28.52 -5.27 -27.79
CA ILE A 149 -28.86 -5.45 -26.38
C ILE A 149 -29.35 -6.87 -26.13
N CYS A 150 -30.33 -7.34 -26.89
CA CYS A 150 -30.90 -8.66 -26.72
C CYS A 150 -29.87 -9.78 -26.98
N ARG A 151 -29.00 -9.63 -27.98
CA ARG A 151 -27.89 -10.57 -28.24
C ARG A 151 -26.92 -10.62 -27.06
N LYS A 152 -26.45 -9.46 -26.58
CA LYS A 152 -25.55 -9.40 -25.41
C LYS A 152 -26.21 -9.99 -24.16
N PHE A 153 -27.49 -9.70 -23.92
CA PHE A 153 -28.26 -10.25 -22.82
C PHE A 153 -28.25 -11.78 -22.85
N LEU A 154 -28.57 -12.39 -24.01
CA LEU A 154 -28.60 -13.84 -24.15
C LEU A 154 -27.22 -14.47 -23.96
N THR A 155 -26.18 -13.91 -24.58
CA THR A 155 -24.80 -14.40 -24.42
C THR A 155 -24.34 -14.32 -22.96
N GLU A 156 -24.56 -13.19 -22.30
CA GLU A 156 -24.06 -12.96 -20.95
C GLU A 156 -24.85 -13.77 -19.91
N LYS A 157 -26.14 -14.01 -20.15
CA LYS A 157 -26.99 -14.89 -19.35
C LYS A 157 -26.43 -16.30 -19.22
N GLU A 158 -25.83 -16.85 -20.28
CA GLU A 158 -25.25 -18.20 -20.28
C GLU A 158 -24.10 -18.35 -19.27
N TYR A 159 -23.34 -17.28 -19.03
CA TYR A 159 -22.25 -17.26 -18.05
C TYR A 159 -22.71 -16.99 -16.62
N GLN A 160 -24.01 -16.71 -16.41
CA GLN A 160 -24.56 -16.35 -15.10
C GLN A 160 -25.66 -17.32 -14.63
N PRO A 161 -25.42 -18.65 -14.64
CA PRO A 161 -26.42 -19.59 -14.17
C PRO A 161 -26.71 -19.37 -12.68
N LYS A 162 -28.00 -19.45 -12.33
CA LYS A 162 -28.53 -19.15 -10.99
C LYS A 162 -27.78 -19.81 -9.84
N VAL A 163 -27.28 -21.04 -10.04
CA VAL A 163 -26.54 -21.78 -9.01
C VAL A 163 -25.17 -21.16 -8.70
N LEU A 164 -24.48 -20.62 -9.71
CA LEU A 164 -23.16 -20.01 -9.54
C LEU A 164 -23.29 -18.63 -8.90
N VAL A 165 -24.24 -17.82 -9.39
CA VAL A 165 -24.42 -16.44 -8.91
C VAL A 165 -24.94 -16.36 -7.47
N LYS A 166 -25.73 -17.33 -7.00
CA LYS A 166 -26.33 -17.31 -5.64
C LYS A 166 -25.44 -17.88 -4.54
N ASN A 167 -24.61 -18.88 -4.86
CA ASN A 167 -23.99 -19.70 -3.83
C ASN A 167 -22.52 -19.33 -3.58
N ASN A 168 -21.97 -18.35 -4.30
CA ASN A 168 -20.57 -17.92 -4.25
C ASN A 168 -19.60 -19.09 -4.02
N LEU A 169 -19.70 -20.10 -4.89
CA LEU A 169 -19.12 -21.43 -4.68
C LEU A 169 -17.59 -21.45 -4.66
N PHE A 170 -16.96 -20.38 -5.15
CA PHE A 170 -15.52 -20.27 -5.30
C PHE A 170 -15.05 -18.93 -4.72
N PRO A 171 -14.08 -18.95 -3.79
CA PRO A 171 -13.36 -17.76 -3.37
C PRO A 171 -12.75 -17.02 -4.58
N ALA A 172 -12.72 -15.70 -4.52
CA ALA A 172 -12.21 -14.89 -5.63
C ALA A 172 -10.75 -15.21 -5.96
N ASP A 173 -9.92 -15.49 -4.96
CA ASP A 173 -8.49 -15.83 -5.07
C ASP A 173 -8.22 -17.25 -5.60
N SER A 174 -9.25 -18.04 -5.90
CA SER A 174 -9.11 -19.40 -6.44
C SER A 174 -8.75 -19.45 -7.94
N PHE A 175 -8.67 -18.31 -8.62
CA PHE A 175 -8.48 -18.22 -10.07
C PHE A 175 -7.14 -17.58 -10.44
N GLN A 176 -6.47 -18.15 -11.45
CA GLN A 176 -5.21 -17.62 -11.98
C GLN A 176 -5.42 -16.50 -13.01
N ALA A 177 -6.61 -16.40 -13.59
CA ALA A 177 -6.95 -15.40 -14.59
C ALA A 177 -8.40 -14.93 -14.41
N TYR A 178 -8.64 -13.68 -14.81
CA TYR A 178 -9.94 -13.02 -14.71
C TYR A 178 -10.31 -12.37 -16.04
N THR A 179 -11.60 -12.28 -16.31
CA THR A 179 -12.13 -11.50 -17.43
C THR A 179 -13.27 -10.62 -16.97
N PHE A 180 -13.41 -9.48 -17.64
CA PHE A 180 -14.45 -8.50 -17.39
C PHE A 180 -15.37 -8.43 -18.61
N SER A 181 -16.67 -8.38 -18.38
CA SER A 181 -17.67 -8.21 -19.43
C SER A 181 -18.63 -7.09 -19.05
N SER A 182 -19.02 -6.27 -20.01
CA SER A 182 -20.02 -5.24 -19.82
C SER A 182 -21.06 -5.27 -20.93
N LEU A 183 -22.32 -5.11 -20.53
CA LEU A 183 -23.46 -5.08 -21.45
C LEU A 183 -23.51 -3.75 -22.22
N THR A 184 -22.93 -2.68 -21.67
CA THR A 184 -23.08 -1.31 -22.18
C THR A 184 -21.78 -0.66 -22.65
N TYR A 185 -20.62 -1.08 -22.15
CA TYR A 185 -19.32 -0.57 -22.62
C TYR A 185 -19.04 -0.94 -24.08
N ASN A 186 -18.57 0.04 -24.85
CA ASN A 186 -18.05 -0.16 -26.19
C ASN A 186 -16.93 0.86 -26.49
N PRO A 187 -15.64 0.45 -26.51
CA PRO A 187 -14.52 1.36 -26.72
C PRO A 187 -14.54 2.04 -28.10
N HIS A 188 -15.29 1.52 -29.07
CA HIS A 188 -15.37 2.05 -30.43
C HIS A 188 -16.51 3.06 -30.62
N HIS A 189 -17.29 3.37 -29.59
CA HIS A 189 -18.43 4.29 -29.68
C HIS A 189 -18.28 5.45 -28.68
N LEU A 190 -18.28 6.68 -29.19
CA LEU A 190 -17.94 7.89 -28.42
C LEU A 190 -18.71 8.06 -27.11
N ARG A 191 -20.01 7.70 -27.09
CA ARG A 191 -20.87 7.84 -25.89
C ARG A 191 -20.73 6.70 -24.88
N THR A 192 -19.98 5.65 -25.20
CA THR A 192 -19.88 4.42 -24.38
C THR A 192 -18.43 3.91 -24.31
N SER A 193 -17.45 4.77 -24.63
CA SER A 193 -16.03 4.43 -24.63
C SER A 193 -15.33 4.72 -23.31
N SER A 194 -15.98 5.41 -22.36
CA SER A 194 -15.43 5.67 -21.03
C SER A 194 -15.64 4.46 -20.13
N VAL A 195 -14.56 3.80 -19.71
CA VAL A 195 -14.65 2.62 -18.81
C VAL A 195 -15.26 2.94 -17.44
N PHE A 196 -15.24 4.21 -17.02
CA PHE A 196 -15.72 4.64 -15.70
C PHE A 196 -17.27 4.73 -15.63
N GLU A 197 -17.96 4.76 -16.77
CA GLU A 197 -19.42 4.93 -16.82
C GLU A 197 -20.21 3.60 -16.86
N HIS A 198 -19.54 2.46 -16.78
CA HIS A 198 -20.15 1.16 -17.03
C HIS A 198 -19.92 0.17 -15.90
N ASP A 199 -20.92 -0.68 -15.68
CA ASP A 199 -20.80 -1.82 -14.79
C ASP A 199 -20.18 -3.00 -15.57
N PHE A 200 -19.26 -3.70 -14.92
CA PHE A 200 -18.58 -4.87 -15.43
C PHE A 200 -18.86 -6.07 -14.54
N THR A 201 -19.32 -7.17 -15.13
CA THR A 201 -19.34 -8.47 -14.46
C THR A 201 -17.92 -9.04 -14.50
N ILE A 202 -17.43 -9.46 -13.33
CA ILE A 202 -16.11 -10.03 -13.11
C ILE A 202 -16.25 -11.55 -13.09
N TYR A 203 -15.43 -12.22 -13.89
CA TYR A 203 -15.39 -13.68 -13.96
C TYR A 203 -14.01 -14.21 -13.65
N GLY A 204 -13.95 -15.28 -12.86
CA GLY A 204 -12.78 -16.14 -12.73
C GLY A 204 -12.72 -17.15 -13.87
N MET A 205 -11.54 -17.40 -14.41
CA MET A 205 -11.34 -18.34 -15.52
C MET A 205 -10.86 -19.70 -15.01
N ALA A 206 -11.58 -20.76 -15.36
CA ALA A 206 -11.18 -22.15 -15.10
C ALA A 206 -11.35 -23.01 -16.35
N ASN A 207 -10.24 -23.47 -16.95
CA ASN A 207 -10.23 -24.27 -18.19
C ASN A 207 -11.21 -23.71 -19.26
N ASP A 208 -11.01 -22.44 -19.63
CA ASP A 208 -11.85 -21.66 -20.57
C ASP A 208 -13.30 -21.40 -20.14
N THR A 209 -13.72 -21.87 -18.97
CA THR A 209 -15.05 -21.59 -18.41
C THR A 209 -15.01 -20.30 -17.58
N ARG A 210 -16.01 -19.45 -17.78
CA ARG A 210 -16.24 -18.23 -16.99
C ARG A 210 -17.08 -18.55 -15.77
N ILE A 211 -16.54 -18.30 -14.58
CA ILE A 211 -17.26 -18.42 -13.31
C ILE A 211 -17.57 -17.01 -12.80
N PRO A 212 -18.84 -16.63 -12.65
CA PRO A 212 -19.21 -15.28 -12.22
C PRO A 212 -18.84 -15.06 -10.74
N LEU A 213 -18.14 -13.97 -10.45
CA LEU A 213 -17.65 -13.65 -9.10
C LEU A 213 -18.32 -12.41 -8.52
N ASP A 214 -18.36 -11.32 -9.29
CA ASP A 214 -18.96 -10.07 -8.83
C ASP A 214 -19.38 -9.15 -9.98
N ILE A 215 -19.95 -8.00 -9.66
CA ILE A 215 -20.19 -6.88 -10.55
C ILE A 215 -19.67 -5.58 -9.91
N GLY A 216 -18.96 -4.77 -10.69
CA GLY A 216 -18.38 -3.52 -10.19
C GLY A 216 -18.18 -2.49 -11.30
N ARG A 217 -17.94 -1.25 -10.89
CA ARG A 217 -17.59 -0.14 -11.79
C ARG A 217 -16.14 0.23 -11.54
N ILE A 218 -15.37 0.43 -12.60
CA ILE A 218 -13.99 0.88 -12.50
C ILE A 218 -14.03 2.31 -11.96
N GLN A 219 -13.38 2.57 -10.84
CA GLN A 219 -13.30 3.91 -10.23
C GLN A 219 -12.01 4.64 -10.58
N SER A 220 -10.91 3.89 -10.70
CA SER A 220 -9.60 4.42 -11.08
C SER A 220 -8.80 3.40 -11.88
N LEU A 221 -7.88 3.90 -12.70
CA LEU A 221 -6.87 3.11 -13.40
C LEU A 221 -5.49 3.65 -13.03
N GLY A 222 -4.63 2.76 -12.54
CA GLY A 222 -3.32 3.13 -12.02
C GLY A 222 -2.15 2.54 -12.83
N THR A 223 -1.06 3.29 -12.94
CA THR A 223 0.26 2.78 -13.35
C THR A 223 1.35 3.40 -12.48
N SER A 224 2.47 2.70 -12.28
CA SER A 224 3.63 3.20 -11.55
C SER A 224 4.91 2.89 -12.31
N GLY A 225 5.87 3.80 -12.28
CA GLY A 225 7.19 3.59 -12.87
C GLY A 225 7.93 4.89 -13.11
N VAL A 226 9.12 4.80 -13.72
CA VAL A 226 9.89 5.99 -14.11
C VAL A 226 9.26 6.62 -15.34
N ILE A 227 8.87 7.88 -15.22
CA ILE A 227 8.26 8.67 -16.28
C ILE A 227 9.16 9.86 -16.60
N ARG A 228 9.42 10.08 -17.89
CA ARG A 228 10.13 11.26 -18.37
C ARG A 228 9.17 12.41 -18.56
N PHE A 229 9.42 13.49 -17.83
CA PHE A 229 8.78 14.79 -18.01
C PHE A 229 9.72 15.73 -18.75
N THR A 230 9.18 16.48 -19.71
CA THR A 230 9.89 17.55 -20.40
C THR A 230 9.19 18.87 -20.12
N VAL A 231 9.94 19.82 -19.55
CA VAL A 231 9.46 21.15 -19.17
C VAL A 231 10.58 22.14 -19.49
N ASN A 232 10.25 23.26 -20.16
CA ASN A 232 11.23 24.30 -20.50
C ASN A 232 12.49 23.79 -21.24
N GLY A 233 12.38 22.70 -22.01
CA GLY A 233 13.51 22.06 -22.70
C GLY A 233 14.39 21.16 -21.81
N HIS A 234 14.17 21.14 -20.48
CA HIS A 234 14.79 20.19 -19.56
C HIS A 234 14.01 18.88 -19.51
N SER A 235 14.69 17.79 -19.19
CA SER A 235 14.09 16.46 -19.02
C SER A 235 14.34 15.94 -17.61
N TYR A 236 13.28 15.44 -16.98
CA TYR A 236 13.27 14.93 -15.61
C TYR A 236 12.72 13.50 -15.65
N ASP A 237 13.53 12.53 -15.26
CA ASP A 237 13.09 11.15 -15.09
C ASP A 237 12.69 10.97 -13.63
N LEU A 238 11.38 10.79 -13.38
CA LEU A 238 10.82 10.71 -12.01
C LEU A 238 10.03 9.41 -11.83
N HIS A 239 10.23 8.70 -10.73
CA HIS A 239 9.32 7.64 -10.31
C HIS A 239 7.95 8.27 -10.00
N THR A 240 6.93 7.86 -10.76
CA THR A 240 5.60 8.47 -10.70
C THR A 240 4.53 7.40 -10.65
N LYS A 241 3.60 7.53 -9.71
CA LYS A 241 2.31 6.83 -9.74
C LYS A 241 1.29 7.73 -10.42
N ILE A 242 0.66 7.24 -11.49
CA ILE A 242 -0.46 7.90 -12.16
C ILE A 242 -1.72 7.14 -11.81
N SER A 243 -2.73 7.85 -11.31
CA SER A 243 -4.10 7.35 -11.16
C SER A 243 -5.04 8.20 -12.00
N VAL A 244 -5.79 7.57 -12.90
CA VAL A 244 -6.81 8.22 -13.74
C VAL A 244 -8.18 7.82 -13.20
N GLU A 245 -8.97 8.81 -12.83
CA GLU A 245 -10.39 8.69 -12.48
C GLU A 245 -11.25 9.35 -13.57
N GLU A 246 -12.58 9.33 -13.43
CA GLU A 246 -13.52 9.81 -14.46
C GLU A 246 -13.28 11.28 -14.88
N ASP A 247 -13.03 12.18 -13.92
CA ASP A 247 -12.89 13.61 -14.15
C ASP A 247 -11.52 14.20 -13.76
N LYS A 248 -10.63 13.36 -13.24
CA LYS A 248 -9.33 13.81 -12.73
C LYS A 248 -8.22 12.81 -12.93
N THR A 249 -7.00 13.32 -13.05
CA THR A 249 -5.76 12.56 -13.05
C THR A 249 -4.92 12.96 -11.85
N ILE A 250 -4.40 11.99 -11.10
CA ILE A 250 -3.56 12.19 -9.93
C ILE A 250 -2.17 11.67 -10.26
N LEU A 251 -1.16 12.51 -10.11
CA LEU A 251 0.25 12.18 -10.23
C LEU A 251 0.87 12.22 -8.84
N VAL A 252 1.50 11.14 -8.39
CA VAL A 252 2.35 11.15 -7.19
C VAL A 252 3.80 11.01 -7.62
N LEU A 253 4.60 12.05 -7.36
CA LEU A 253 5.99 12.19 -7.81
C LEU A 253 6.94 11.85 -6.67
N GLU A 254 7.77 10.83 -6.87
CA GLU A 254 8.82 10.36 -5.93
C GLU A 254 8.30 10.07 -4.50
N GLU A 255 6.99 9.81 -4.34
CA GLU A 255 6.27 9.75 -3.05
C GLU A 255 6.33 11.05 -2.22
N VAL A 256 6.81 12.15 -2.79
CA VAL A 256 6.99 13.43 -2.08
C VAL A 256 5.81 14.39 -2.32
N PHE A 257 5.29 14.43 -3.55
CA PHE A 257 4.26 15.38 -3.94
C PHE A 257 3.12 14.70 -4.69
N SER A 258 1.90 15.22 -4.53
CA SER A 258 0.78 14.90 -5.41
C SER A 258 0.29 16.10 -6.21
N ILE A 259 -0.02 15.84 -7.48
CA ILE A 259 -0.66 16.79 -8.40
C ILE A 259 -1.96 16.15 -8.87
N THR A 260 -3.08 16.76 -8.50
CA THR A 260 -4.40 16.39 -9.02
C THR A 260 -4.80 17.37 -10.10
N ILE A 261 -5.12 16.87 -11.29
CA ILE A 261 -5.50 17.64 -12.48
C ILE A 261 -6.96 17.32 -12.80
N GLU A 262 -7.85 18.29 -12.64
CA GLU A 262 -9.28 18.19 -12.97
C GLU A 262 -9.54 18.90 -14.31
N GLN A 263 -9.42 18.15 -15.41
CA GLN A 263 -9.47 18.71 -16.77
C GLN A 263 -10.78 19.46 -17.07
N SER A 264 -11.92 18.91 -16.60
CA SER A 264 -13.25 19.49 -16.81
C SER A 264 -13.41 20.87 -16.16
N LYS A 265 -12.79 21.07 -15.00
CA LYS A 265 -12.85 22.32 -14.22
C LYS A 265 -11.68 23.25 -14.52
N LYS A 266 -10.68 22.80 -15.31
CA LYS A 266 -9.39 23.48 -15.51
C LYS A 266 -8.72 23.84 -14.18
N MET A 267 -8.87 22.97 -13.18
CA MET A 267 -8.29 23.15 -11.87
C MET A 267 -7.14 22.17 -11.66
N PHE A 268 -6.15 22.61 -10.87
CA PHE A 268 -5.13 21.72 -10.35
C PHE A 268 -5.02 21.92 -8.84
N HIS A 269 -4.70 20.83 -8.13
CA HIS A 269 -4.37 20.85 -6.72
C HIS A 269 -2.98 20.25 -6.55
N PHE A 270 -2.14 20.95 -5.78
CA PHE A 270 -0.79 20.53 -5.46
C PHE A 270 -0.70 20.32 -3.96
N ARG A 271 -0.09 19.19 -3.55
CA ARG A 271 0.05 18.85 -2.14
C ARG A 271 1.43 18.24 -1.89
N PHE A 272 2.10 18.72 -0.85
CA PHE A 272 3.24 18.05 -0.23
C PHE A 272 2.74 16.87 0.61
N LEU A 273 3.27 15.68 0.36
CA LEU A 273 2.88 14.45 1.05
C LEU A 273 3.72 14.21 2.31
N GLY A 274 4.99 14.63 2.31
CA GLY A 274 5.92 14.46 3.42
C GLY A 274 7.37 14.33 2.96
N PHE A 275 8.31 14.27 3.90
CA PHE A 275 9.72 14.09 3.58
C PHE A 275 10.05 12.61 3.39
N HIS A 276 10.22 12.17 2.13
CA HIS A 276 10.61 10.79 1.81
C HIS A 276 12.13 10.52 1.93
N SER A 277 12.98 11.15 1.11
CA SER A 277 14.45 11.07 1.20
C SER A 277 15.08 12.29 0.54
N LEU A 278 16.23 12.74 1.05
CA LEU A 278 16.93 13.92 0.52
C LEU A 278 17.14 13.84 -1.00
N ALA A 279 17.52 12.66 -1.49
CA ALA A 279 17.67 12.40 -2.92
C ALA A 279 16.36 12.61 -3.70
N ALA A 280 15.24 12.09 -3.19
CA ALA A 280 13.92 12.26 -3.82
C ALA A 280 13.49 13.74 -3.87
N GLN A 281 13.70 14.51 -2.80
CA GLN A 281 13.38 15.94 -2.81
C GLN A 281 14.26 16.72 -3.79
N LEU A 282 15.57 16.47 -3.78
CA LEU A 282 16.51 17.10 -4.71
C LEU A 282 16.19 16.77 -6.17
N GLN A 283 15.64 15.59 -6.45
CA GLN A 283 15.26 15.17 -7.79
C GLN A 283 13.98 15.85 -8.29
N VAL A 284 12.96 16.00 -7.43
CA VAL A 284 11.64 16.53 -7.83
C VAL A 284 11.57 18.07 -7.83
N ILE A 285 12.31 18.76 -6.95
CA ILE A 285 12.24 20.22 -6.80
C ILE A 285 12.56 20.99 -8.09
N PRO A 286 13.63 20.66 -8.85
CA PRO A 286 13.93 21.33 -10.11
C PRO A 286 12.79 21.22 -11.13
N PHE A 287 12.14 20.05 -11.22
CA PHE A 287 10.97 19.84 -12.05
C PHE A 287 9.80 20.75 -11.62
N LEU A 288 9.52 20.83 -10.31
CA LEU A 288 8.45 21.67 -9.78
C LEU A 288 8.71 23.16 -10.03
N LEU A 289 9.96 23.63 -9.90
CA LEU A 289 10.32 25.02 -10.19
C LEU A 289 10.01 25.39 -11.65
N ASP A 290 10.39 24.53 -12.60
CA ASP A 290 10.11 24.73 -14.03
C ASP A 290 8.61 24.62 -14.34
N MET A 291 7.89 23.69 -13.71
CA MET A 291 6.45 23.55 -13.86
C MET A 291 5.70 24.79 -13.34
N PHE A 292 6.01 25.25 -12.13
CA PHE A 292 5.35 26.41 -11.50
C PHE A 292 5.79 27.76 -12.10
N ALA A 293 6.85 27.80 -12.90
CA ALA A 293 7.16 28.96 -13.75
C ALA A 293 6.14 29.15 -14.89
N GLY A 294 5.23 28.19 -15.11
CA GLY A 294 4.15 28.27 -16.10
C GLY A 294 4.53 27.71 -17.47
N HIS A 295 5.54 26.86 -17.54
CA HIS A 295 5.92 26.16 -18.76
C HIS A 295 5.02 24.92 -19.00
N PRO A 296 4.64 24.61 -20.24
CA PRO A 296 3.92 23.37 -20.54
C PRO A 296 4.73 22.12 -20.15
N VAL A 297 4.05 21.14 -19.58
CA VAL A 297 4.64 19.85 -19.18
C VAL A 297 4.24 18.78 -20.18
N GLN A 298 5.24 18.10 -20.76
CA GLN A 298 5.04 16.99 -21.69
C GLN A 298 5.55 15.68 -21.07
N PHE A 299 4.79 14.60 -21.23
CA PHE A 299 5.18 13.24 -20.83
C PHE A 299 4.41 12.20 -21.66
N SER A 300 4.70 10.91 -21.48
CA SER A 300 4.03 9.83 -22.24
C SER A 300 2.50 9.81 -22.08
N GLY A 301 1.97 10.31 -20.96
CA GLY A 301 0.54 10.39 -20.69
C GLY A 301 -0.14 11.65 -21.23
N GLY A 302 0.57 12.57 -21.88
CA GLY A 302 0.00 13.73 -22.55
C GLY A 302 0.76 15.03 -22.33
N LEU A 303 0.07 16.13 -22.61
CA LEU A 303 0.54 17.49 -22.38
C LEU A 303 -0.45 18.17 -21.44
N PHE A 304 0.04 18.79 -20.37
CA PHE A 304 -0.75 19.72 -19.58
C PHE A 304 -0.01 21.03 -19.38
N GLU A 305 -0.77 22.11 -19.27
CA GLU A 305 -0.28 23.44 -18.98
C GLU A 305 -1.10 24.00 -17.82
N ILE A 306 -0.41 24.56 -16.83
CA ILE A 306 -1.08 25.20 -15.71
C ILE A 306 -1.31 26.66 -16.10
N THR A 307 -2.57 27.05 -16.27
CA THR A 307 -2.92 28.44 -16.60
C THR A 307 -2.48 29.40 -15.50
N GLN A 308 -1.83 30.50 -15.89
CA GLN A 308 -1.29 31.49 -14.96
C GLN A 308 -2.37 32.10 -14.07
N GLY A 309 -2.06 32.23 -12.77
CA GLY A 309 -2.93 32.83 -11.76
C GLY A 309 -2.18 33.08 -10.44
N LYS A 310 -2.83 33.77 -9.49
CA LYS A 310 -2.24 34.05 -8.17
C LYS A 310 -1.77 32.79 -7.43
N GLN A 311 -2.53 31.70 -7.55
CA GLN A 311 -2.21 30.40 -6.94
C GLN A 311 -0.85 29.87 -7.44
N LEU A 312 -0.58 29.94 -8.74
CA LEU A 312 0.70 29.49 -9.32
C LEU A 312 1.89 30.27 -8.76
N GLN A 313 1.74 31.59 -8.58
CA GLN A 313 2.78 32.43 -7.99
C GLN A 313 3.03 32.06 -6.54
N THR A 314 1.98 31.78 -5.77
CA THR A 314 2.10 31.30 -4.39
C THR A 314 2.86 29.97 -4.34
N GLU A 315 2.48 28.99 -5.17
CA GLU A 315 3.16 27.69 -5.19
C GLU A 315 4.63 27.82 -5.64
N LEU A 316 4.93 28.67 -6.63
CA LEU A 316 6.31 28.92 -7.03
C LEU A 316 7.16 29.48 -5.88
N GLN A 317 6.60 30.37 -5.06
CA GLN A 317 7.31 30.87 -3.87
C GLN A 317 7.47 29.79 -2.81
N ASN A 318 6.44 28.96 -2.58
CA ASN A 318 6.51 27.83 -1.65
C ASN A 318 7.61 26.84 -2.06
N VAL A 319 7.70 26.48 -3.34
CA VAL A 319 8.73 25.56 -3.84
C VAL A 319 10.12 26.19 -3.79
N LYS A 320 10.26 27.50 -4.00
CA LYS A 320 11.55 28.20 -3.79
C LYS A 320 12.00 28.20 -2.34
N GLN A 321 11.06 28.41 -1.40
CA GLN A 321 11.34 28.34 0.03
C GLN A 321 11.77 26.91 0.41
N LEU A 322 11.02 25.90 -0.04
CA LEU A 322 11.38 24.50 0.18
C LEU A 322 12.74 24.16 -0.41
N HIS A 323 13.08 24.68 -1.60
CA HIS A 323 14.39 24.46 -2.20
C HIS A 323 15.53 24.92 -1.28
N GLN A 324 15.39 26.08 -0.62
CA GLN A 324 16.36 26.56 0.36
C GLN A 324 16.43 25.64 1.58
N GLU A 325 15.29 25.21 2.11
CA GLU A 325 15.24 24.28 3.25
C GLU A 325 15.91 22.93 2.94
N ILE A 326 15.74 22.43 1.72
CA ILE A 326 16.38 21.18 1.25
C ILE A 326 17.89 21.36 1.02
N GLU A 327 18.35 22.52 0.56
CA GLU A 327 19.79 22.83 0.51
C GLU A 327 20.42 22.84 1.92
N GLU A 328 19.70 23.38 2.91
CA GLU A 328 20.13 23.35 4.31
C GLU A 328 20.15 21.93 4.87
N ALA A 329 19.11 21.15 4.61
CA ALA A 329 19.05 19.73 4.97
C ALA A 329 20.20 18.94 4.32
N SER A 330 20.59 19.24 3.08
CA SER A 330 21.75 18.60 2.43
C SER A 330 23.06 18.85 3.19
N ASN A 331 23.26 20.06 3.69
CA ASN A 331 24.42 20.37 4.52
C ASN A 331 24.37 19.63 5.87
N LEU A 332 23.19 19.55 6.49
CA LEU A 332 22.97 18.80 7.73
C LEU A 332 23.27 17.31 7.53
N PHE A 333 22.74 16.70 6.46
CA PHE A 333 22.95 15.27 6.15
C PHE A 333 24.43 14.96 6.01
N LYS A 334 25.17 15.80 5.28
CA LYS A 334 26.64 15.68 5.14
C LYS A 334 27.36 15.81 6.48
N HIS A 335 26.97 16.80 7.30
CA HIS A 335 27.56 17.03 8.62
C HIS A 335 27.32 15.87 9.59
N LEU A 336 26.13 15.28 9.55
CA LEU A 336 25.73 14.17 10.43
C LEU A 336 26.06 12.78 9.86
N GLY A 337 26.56 12.69 8.62
CA GLY A 337 26.88 11.42 7.96
C GLY A 337 25.67 10.61 7.51
N ILE A 338 24.53 11.26 7.28
CA ILE A 338 23.30 10.63 6.80
C ILE A 338 23.37 10.47 5.28
N GLN A 339 23.03 9.29 4.77
CA GLN A 339 23.00 9.04 3.33
C GLN A 339 21.79 9.72 2.68
N GLU A 340 21.98 10.37 1.52
CA GLU A 340 20.90 11.14 0.86
C GLU A 340 19.70 10.27 0.43
N HIS A 341 19.94 8.99 0.14
CA HIS A 341 18.92 8.01 -0.25
C HIS A 341 18.23 7.35 0.95
N THR A 342 18.52 7.78 2.17
CA THR A 342 17.84 7.27 3.37
C THR A 342 16.36 7.63 3.27
N VAL A 343 15.51 6.60 3.18
CA VAL A 343 14.06 6.75 3.20
C VAL A 343 13.57 6.91 4.63
N PHE A 344 12.70 7.89 4.88
CA PHE A 344 12.01 8.08 6.14
C PHE A 344 10.52 7.85 5.95
N ASN A 345 9.88 7.27 6.96
CA ASN A 345 8.43 7.15 7.04
C ASN A 345 7.95 7.92 8.27
N GLU A 346 7.08 8.89 8.04
CA GLU A 346 6.39 9.61 9.12
C GLU A 346 5.09 8.86 9.45
N ALA A 347 4.89 8.52 10.71
CA ALA A 347 3.58 8.08 11.18
C ALA A 347 2.69 9.31 11.40
N GLU A 348 1.37 9.16 11.36
CA GLU A 348 0.44 10.28 11.59
C GLU A 348 0.64 10.98 12.96
N ASP A 349 1.25 10.28 13.93
CA ASP A 349 1.47 10.74 15.31
C ASP A 349 2.93 11.15 15.64
N THR A 350 3.85 11.19 14.66
CA THR A 350 5.25 11.61 14.89
C THR A 350 5.46 13.12 14.71
N ASP A 351 6.47 13.68 15.37
CA ASP A 351 6.91 15.07 15.14
C ASP A 351 7.28 15.28 13.66
N ASP A 352 6.95 16.47 13.12
CA ASP A 352 7.23 16.84 11.73
C ASP A 352 8.74 16.76 11.44
N LEU A 353 9.14 15.81 10.58
CA LEU A 353 10.54 15.56 10.24
C LEU A 353 11.20 16.81 9.65
N GLY A 354 10.47 17.58 8.83
CA GLY A 354 10.94 18.85 8.29
C GLY A 354 11.28 19.85 9.39
N LEU A 355 10.44 19.94 10.43
CA LEU A 355 10.71 20.77 11.60
C LEU A 355 11.95 20.29 12.36
N ILE A 356 12.11 18.99 12.61
CA ILE A 356 13.28 18.45 13.33
C ILE A 356 14.57 18.75 12.57
N LEU A 357 14.59 18.50 11.25
CA LEU A 357 15.75 18.80 10.39
C LEU A 357 16.07 20.31 10.39
N HIS A 358 15.05 21.16 10.38
CA HIS A 358 15.23 22.60 10.50
C HIS A 358 15.84 23.01 11.85
N LEU A 359 15.31 22.50 12.97
CA LEU A 359 15.80 22.82 14.31
C LEU A 359 17.24 22.34 14.54
N LEU A 360 17.61 21.16 14.02
CA LEU A 360 18.99 20.67 14.04
C LEU A 360 19.92 21.58 13.23
N SER A 361 19.50 21.95 12.02
CA SER A 361 20.25 22.85 11.14
C SER A 361 20.49 24.21 11.80
N GLU A 362 19.43 24.81 12.36
CA GLU A 362 19.53 26.08 13.09
C GLU A 362 20.40 25.96 14.34
N SER A 363 20.33 24.84 15.07
CA SER A 363 21.14 24.64 16.26
C SER A 363 22.64 24.61 15.94
N ILE A 364 23.01 24.01 14.80
CA ILE A 364 24.39 23.97 14.31
C ILE A 364 24.83 25.36 13.83
N LYS A 365 24.01 26.06 13.02
CA LYS A 365 24.34 27.40 12.48
C LYS A 365 24.49 28.44 13.59
N GLN A 366 23.56 28.47 14.54
CA GLN A 366 23.53 29.46 15.62
C GLN A 366 24.49 29.11 16.77
N LYS A 367 25.07 27.90 16.77
CA LYS A 367 25.91 27.37 17.86
C LYS A 367 25.22 27.40 19.21
N LYS A 368 23.91 27.14 19.21
CA LYS A 368 23.05 27.12 20.40
C LYS A 368 21.91 26.14 20.14
N LEU A 369 21.43 25.43 21.16
CA LEU A 369 20.22 24.62 21.03
C LEU A 369 19.02 25.50 20.71
N VAL A 370 18.35 25.22 19.60
CA VAL A 370 17.12 25.87 19.15
C VAL A 370 16.02 24.81 19.12
N GLY A 371 15.01 24.95 19.99
CA GLY A 371 13.85 24.04 20.03
C GLY A 371 14.13 22.61 20.51
N ILE A 372 15.40 22.24 20.77
CA ILE A 372 15.81 20.93 21.27
C ILE A 372 15.98 21.01 22.79
N ASN A 373 15.21 20.21 23.53
CA ASN A 373 15.35 20.08 24.98
C ASN A 373 16.26 18.89 25.32
N ILE A 374 17.33 19.15 26.08
CA ILE A 374 18.30 18.13 26.49
C ILE A 374 18.38 18.14 28.01
N GLU A 375 18.18 17.00 28.64
CA GLU A 375 18.40 16.86 30.08
C GLU A 375 19.86 17.13 30.41
N ASN A 376 20.15 17.90 31.46
CA ASN A 376 21.51 18.28 31.86
C ASN A 376 22.34 18.87 30.70
N PRO A 377 21.93 20.03 30.12
CA PRO A 377 22.55 20.59 28.91
C PRO A 377 23.98 21.11 29.14
N GLU A 378 24.46 21.17 30.38
CA GLU A 378 25.84 21.57 30.69
C GLU A 378 26.87 20.45 30.50
N SER A 379 26.42 19.19 30.29
CA SER A 379 27.28 18.03 30.09
C SER A 379 27.30 17.54 28.64
N ALA A 380 28.49 17.16 28.17
CA ALA A 380 28.64 16.52 26.87
C ALA A 380 28.08 15.09 26.92
N LYS A 381 27.39 14.66 25.86
CA LYS A 381 26.78 13.32 25.79
C LYS A 381 26.43 12.91 24.36
N LEU A 382 26.26 11.60 24.17
CA LEU A 382 25.60 11.05 23.00
C LEU A 382 24.09 11.18 23.16
N ILE A 383 23.40 11.58 22.09
CA ILE A 383 21.96 11.77 22.04
C ILE A 383 21.43 11.07 20.80
N ASN A 384 20.45 10.21 21.00
CA ASN A 384 19.69 9.66 19.88
C ASN A 384 18.56 10.65 19.54
N VAL A 385 18.59 11.22 18.34
CA VAL A 385 17.55 12.13 17.86
C VAL A 385 16.64 11.35 16.92
N GLU A 386 15.36 11.29 17.23
CA GLU A 386 14.35 10.63 16.39
C GLU A 386 14.09 11.44 15.12
N LEU A 387 13.96 10.75 13.99
CA LEU A 387 13.72 11.26 12.65
C LEU A 387 12.67 10.37 11.97
N GLY A 388 11.39 10.63 12.23
CA GLY A 388 10.30 9.75 11.78
C GLY A 388 10.41 8.35 12.39
N ASP A 389 10.43 7.31 11.56
CA ASP A 389 10.63 5.91 11.94
C ASP A 389 12.10 5.53 12.22
N LYS A 390 13.03 6.48 12.11
CA LYS A 390 14.48 6.26 12.24
C LYS A 390 15.08 7.19 13.29
N SER A 391 16.39 7.10 13.49
CA SER A 391 17.10 8.03 14.37
C SER A 391 18.47 8.42 13.84
N VAL A 392 19.04 9.50 14.36
CA VAL A 392 20.43 9.91 14.13
C VAL A 392 21.13 10.05 15.47
N LEU A 393 22.30 9.41 15.63
CA LEU A 393 23.10 9.55 16.84
C LEU A 393 23.98 10.79 16.71
N VAL A 394 23.85 11.73 17.63
CA VAL A 394 24.66 12.94 17.66
C VAL A 394 25.49 13.02 18.93
N PHE A 395 26.69 13.59 18.84
CA PHE A 395 27.46 13.99 20.01
C PHE A 395 27.24 15.48 20.28
N TYR A 396 26.67 15.75 21.45
CA TYR A 396 26.44 17.09 21.97
C TYR A 396 27.61 17.52 22.85
N ASN A 397 28.25 18.65 22.53
CA ASN A 397 29.35 19.21 23.29
C ASN A 397 29.12 20.71 23.59
N PRO A 398 28.57 21.06 24.76
CA PRO A 398 28.25 22.45 25.12
C PRO A 398 29.47 23.38 25.21
N LYS A 399 30.68 22.81 25.29
CA LYS A 399 31.94 23.55 25.42
C LYS A 399 32.77 23.52 24.14
N GLY A 400 32.30 22.83 23.09
CA GLY A 400 32.99 22.71 21.81
C GLY A 400 32.69 23.88 20.87
N ASP A 401 33.54 24.04 19.85
CA ASP A 401 33.32 25.03 18.77
C ASP A 401 32.11 24.69 17.89
N VAL A 402 31.76 23.39 17.85
CA VAL A 402 30.57 22.83 17.21
C VAL A 402 29.77 22.10 18.27
N LEU A 403 28.51 22.51 18.43
CA LEU A 403 27.64 22.05 19.50
C LEU A 403 27.12 20.62 19.29
N ILE A 404 26.78 20.29 18.05
CA ILE A 404 26.21 19.01 17.65
C ILE A 404 27.06 18.47 16.50
N THR A 405 27.59 17.27 16.66
CA THR A 405 28.40 16.57 15.66
C THR A 405 27.87 15.17 15.42
N ASN A 406 28.28 14.55 14.31
CA ASN A 406 27.99 13.13 14.06
C ASN A 406 28.51 12.27 15.22
N GLY A 407 27.62 11.52 15.86
CA GLY A 407 27.93 10.62 16.98
C GLY A 407 28.81 9.44 16.60
N TYR A 408 29.04 9.20 15.31
CA TYR A 408 29.96 8.22 14.75
C TYR A 408 31.08 8.86 13.91
N ALA A 409 31.47 10.11 14.21
CA ALA A 409 32.63 10.74 13.59
C ALA A 409 33.96 10.15 14.10
N GLU A 410 35.04 10.29 13.31
CA GLU A 410 36.41 9.94 13.72
C GLU A 410 36.84 10.59 15.05
N ASP A 411 36.40 11.83 15.28
CA ASP A 411 36.72 12.56 16.51
C ASP A 411 36.23 11.85 17.78
N MET A 412 35.21 10.98 17.66
CA MET A 412 34.69 10.18 18.78
C MET A 412 35.70 9.17 19.30
N LEU A 413 36.66 8.74 18.48
CA LEU A 413 37.74 7.83 18.90
C LEU A 413 38.72 8.47 19.88
N GLN A 414 38.73 9.81 19.97
CA GLN A 414 39.56 10.54 20.93
C GLN A 414 38.94 10.58 22.34
N LEU A 415 37.66 10.21 22.48
CA LEU A 415 36.99 10.17 23.77
C LEU A 415 37.55 9.02 24.61
N ARG A 416 37.98 9.36 25.84
CA ARG A 416 38.36 8.40 26.87
C ARG A 416 37.17 8.24 27.82
N THR A 417 36.67 7.03 27.95
CA THR A 417 35.51 6.72 28.80
C THR A 417 35.89 5.64 29.80
N ASP A 418 35.56 5.86 31.08
CA ASP A 418 35.72 4.89 32.15
C ASP A 418 34.34 4.54 32.72
N ILE A 419 33.99 3.26 32.68
CA ILE A 419 32.75 2.75 33.28
C ILE A 419 33.02 2.46 34.75
N HIS A 420 32.20 3.05 35.62
CA HIS A 420 32.26 2.85 37.06
C HIS A 420 31.03 2.07 37.53
N PRO A 421 31.18 0.80 37.91
CA PRO A 421 30.07 0.02 38.47
C PRO A 421 29.62 0.56 39.84
N ASP A 422 28.32 0.49 40.11
CA ASP A 422 27.73 0.90 41.40
C ASP A 422 28.20 0.04 42.59
N SER A 423 28.86 -1.11 42.32
CA SER A 423 29.44 -2.01 43.33
C SER A 423 30.63 -1.41 44.10
N GLY A 424 31.14 -0.24 43.69
CA GLY A 424 32.31 0.39 44.31
C GLY A 424 33.65 -0.12 43.79
N ASP A 425 33.63 -0.90 42.70
CA ASP A 425 34.83 -1.36 42.01
C ASP A 425 35.56 -0.20 41.32
N LYS A 426 36.87 -0.37 41.07
CA LYS A 426 37.62 0.60 40.26
C LYS A 426 37.01 0.62 38.85
N GLY A 427 36.83 1.82 38.31
CA GLY A 427 36.38 1.97 36.94
C GLY A 427 37.36 1.34 35.95
N PHE A 428 36.86 0.95 34.78
CA PHE A 428 37.65 0.37 33.69
C PHE A 428 37.41 1.16 32.39
N PRO A 429 38.46 1.32 31.56
CA PRO A 429 38.32 1.98 30.28
C PRO A 429 37.40 1.17 29.37
N HIS A 430 36.52 1.87 28.66
CA HIS A 430 35.61 1.24 27.71
C HIS A 430 35.24 2.18 26.56
N SER A 431 34.64 1.63 25.51
CA SER A 431 34.03 2.40 24.42
C SER A 431 32.80 3.17 24.92
N VAL A 432 32.70 4.43 24.51
CA VAL A 432 31.54 5.30 24.77
C VAL A 432 30.24 4.71 24.22
N TYR A 433 30.31 3.90 23.16
CA TYR A 433 29.14 3.30 22.53
C TYR A 433 28.51 2.15 23.32
N SER A 434 29.21 1.65 24.34
CA SER A 434 28.70 0.55 25.17
C SER A 434 27.44 0.91 25.97
N ILE A 435 27.14 2.21 26.12
CA ILE A 435 25.94 2.71 26.80
C ILE A 435 24.70 2.74 25.91
N LEU A 436 24.84 2.60 24.58
CA LEU A 436 23.72 2.68 23.66
C LEU A 436 22.72 1.53 23.87
N SER A 437 21.44 1.78 23.59
CA SER A 437 20.41 0.73 23.55
C SER A 437 20.45 -0.03 22.22
N GLU A 438 19.86 -1.23 22.18
CA GLU A 438 19.64 -1.95 20.92
C GLU A 438 18.82 -1.14 19.91
N ASP A 439 17.79 -0.40 20.34
CA ASP A 439 16.99 0.45 19.44
C ASP A 439 17.84 1.54 18.77
N THR A 440 18.73 2.18 19.54
CA THR A 440 19.64 3.19 19.01
C THR A 440 20.60 2.59 17.98
N LEU A 441 21.14 1.40 18.26
CA LEU A 441 22.01 0.68 17.31
C LEU A 441 21.25 0.25 16.05
N ALA A 442 19.99 -0.16 16.19
CA ALA A 442 19.15 -0.66 15.11
C ALA A 442 18.67 0.45 14.16
N GLN A 443 18.28 1.60 14.68
CA GLN A 443 17.58 2.64 13.92
C GLN A 443 18.47 3.81 13.48
N SER A 444 19.72 3.85 13.93
CA SER A 444 20.60 4.99 13.66
C SER A 444 21.09 5.04 12.21
N VAL A 445 20.65 6.05 11.46
CA VAL A 445 20.93 6.21 10.01
C VAL A 445 22.37 6.62 9.70
N ASN A 446 23.10 7.08 10.71
CA ASN A 446 24.50 7.47 10.61
C ASN A 446 25.44 6.47 11.29
N LEU A 447 24.94 5.26 11.62
CA LEU A 447 25.76 4.17 12.17
C LEU A 447 27.01 3.94 11.30
N ASN A 448 28.17 3.92 11.95
CA ASN A 448 29.43 3.56 11.31
C ASN A 448 30.07 2.37 12.04
N PRO A 449 29.97 1.15 11.47
CA PRO A 449 30.51 -0.07 12.08
C PRO A 449 32.02 -0.02 12.34
N GLU A 450 32.78 0.66 11.48
CA GLU A 450 34.23 0.76 11.63
C GLU A 450 34.64 1.67 12.79
N ILE A 451 33.90 2.76 13.01
CA ILE A 451 34.11 3.61 14.18
C ILE A 451 33.73 2.87 15.46
N LEU A 452 32.65 2.08 15.43
CA LEU A 452 32.29 1.21 16.55
C LEU A 452 33.43 0.25 16.89
N LYS A 453 33.95 -0.53 15.93
CA LYS A 453 35.05 -1.49 16.19
C LYS A 453 36.28 -0.78 16.74
N ARG A 454 36.73 0.28 16.06
CA ARG A 454 37.95 1.02 16.41
C ARG A 454 37.86 1.71 17.76
N SER A 455 36.66 2.04 18.24
CA SER A 455 36.48 2.61 19.58
C SER A 455 36.94 1.67 20.71
N PHE A 456 37.11 0.37 20.43
CA PHE A 456 37.62 -0.61 21.38
C PHE A 456 39.14 -0.85 21.24
N ASP A 457 39.85 -0.21 20.32
CA ASP A 457 41.27 -0.51 20.03
C ASP A 457 42.25 0.08 21.06
N HIS A 458 41.79 1.04 21.86
CA HIS A 458 42.64 1.78 22.81
C HIS A 458 42.77 1.14 24.20
N PHE A 459 42.10 0.02 24.44
CA PHE A 459 42.12 -0.77 25.67
C PHE A 459 41.86 -2.26 25.35
N ASP A 460 42.05 -3.14 26.33
CA ASP A 460 41.64 -4.55 26.20
C ASP A 460 40.22 -4.72 26.81
N PRO A 461 39.17 -4.97 25.98
CA PRO A 461 37.80 -5.13 26.46
C PRO A 461 37.59 -6.36 27.36
N TYR A 462 38.58 -7.25 27.45
CA TYR A 462 38.52 -8.48 28.25
C TYR A 462 39.59 -8.53 29.35
N GLU A 463 40.24 -7.40 29.69
CA GLU A 463 41.30 -7.33 30.71
C GLU A 463 40.81 -7.77 32.10
N THR A 464 39.60 -7.37 32.47
CA THR A 464 38.98 -7.71 33.75
C THR A 464 37.64 -8.40 33.54
N GLU A 465 37.17 -9.13 34.55
CA GLU A 465 35.85 -9.78 34.51
C GLU A 465 34.73 -8.77 34.30
N ALA A 466 34.80 -7.60 34.97
CA ALA A 466 33.82 -6.52 34.79
C ALA A 466 33.81 -5.97 33.36
N ALA A 467 34.97 -5.69 32.77
CA ALA A 467 35.09 -5.24 31.38
C ALA A 467 34.59 -6.32 30.39
N SER A 468 34.93 -7.58 30.64
CA SER A 468 34.51 -8.72 29.83
C SER A 468 32.98 -8.88 29.83
N ASN A 469 32.35 -8.77 31.00
CA ASN A 469 30.89 -8.86 31.13
C ASN A 469 30.19 -7.68 30.45
N TRP A 470 30.73 -6.47 30.61
CA TRP A 470 30.20 -5.27 29.95
C TRP A 470 30.31 -5.36 28.42
N THR A 471 31.45 -5.81 27.91
CA THR A 471 31.65 -6.04 26.47
C THR A 471 30.69 -7.12 25.96
N ASN A 472 30.52 -8.21 26.70
CA ASN A 472 29.57 -9.26 26.31
C ASN A 472 28.13 -8.73 26.22
N HIS A 473 27.71 -7.90 27.17
CA HIS A 473 26.39 -7.26 27.14
C HIS A 473 26.23 -6.33 25.93
N PHE A 474 27.27 -5.55 25.59
CA PHE A 474 27.26 -4.75 24.35
C PHE A 474 27.14 -5.62 23.09
N CYS A 475 27.88 -6.73 22.99
CA CYS A 475 27.75 -7.66 21.86
C CYS A 475 26.32 -8.24 21.76
N LEU A 476 25.69 -8.58 22.88
CA LEU A 476 24.30 -9.07 22.90
C LEU A 476 23.32 -8.01 22.41
N LYS A 477 23.51 -6.73 22.79
CA LYS A 477 22.74 -5.60 22.24
C LYS A 477 22.92 -5.45 20.72
N CYS A 478 24.12 -5.64 20.19
CA CYS A 478 24.34 -5.65 18.75
C CYS A 478 23.55 -6.77 18.04
N ILE A 479 23.44 -7.95 18.66
CA ILE A 479 22.65 -9.06 18.11
C ILE A 479 21.15 -8.76 18.18
N ASN A 480 20.64 -8.23 19.31
CA ASN A 480 19.25 -7.77 19.41
C ASN A 480 18.95 -6.69 18.36
N ALA A 481 19.86 -5.73 18.17
CA ALA A 481 19.71 -4.68 17.18
C ALA A 481 19.70 -5.22 15.74
N PHE A 482 20.44 -6.29 15.44
CA PHE A 482 20.30 -7.03 14.18
C PHE A 482 18.91 -7.66 14.06
N ASP A 483 18.39 -8.31 15.10
CA ASP A 483 17.06 -8.94 15.05
C ASP A 483 15.94 -7.90 14.81
N LEU A 484 16.16 -6.63 15.21
CA LEU A 484 15.25 -5.51 14.97
C LEU A 484 15.38 -4.91 13.56
N SER A 485 16.62 -4.76 13.06
CA SER A 485 16.91 -3.97 11.84
C SER A 485 17.25 -4.79 10.59
N GLY A 486 17.70 -6.04 10.77
CA GLY A 486 18.35 -6.85 9.74
C GLY A 486 19.75 -6.39 9.34
N ASN A 487 20.35 -5.40 10.02
CA ASN A 487 21.66 -4.87 9.67
C ASN A 487 22.81 -5.81 10.09
N ALA A 488 23.33 -6.58 9.13
CA ALA A 488 24.40 -7.55 9.36
C ALA A 488 25.72 -6.95 9.88
N ASP A 489 25.97 -5.65 9.68
CA ASP A 489 27.18 -4.99 10.17
C ASP A 489 27.25 -5.01 11.70
N LEU A 490 26.11 -5.01 12.40
CA LEU A 490 26.07 -5.10 13.86
C LEU A 490 26.54 -6.47 14.37
N LEU A 491 26.22 -7.54 13.62
CA LEU A 491 26.74 -8.88 13.92
C LEU A 491 28.25 -8.95 13.68
N ASP A 492 28.75 -8.28 12.64
CA ASP A 492 30.18 -8.19 12.34
C ASP A 492 30.94 -7.41 13.42
N VAL A 493 30.38 -6.31 13.97
CA VAL A 493 30.93 -5.63 15.15
C VAL A 493 31.03 -6.60 16.34
N ALA A 494 29.96 -7.34 16.63
CA ALA A 494 29.94 -8.27 17.76
C ALA A 494 30.94 -9.42 17.59
N ASP A 495 31.04 -10.04 16.41
CA ASP A 495 32.03 -11.11 16.16
C ASP A 495 33.46 -10.57 16.18
N HIS A 496 33.71 -9.36 15.65
CA HIS A 496 35.02 -8.70 15.74
C HIS A 496 35.48 -8.56 17.19
N LEU A 497 34.59 -8.14 18.09
CA LEU A 497 34.90 -8.05 19.53
C LEU A 497 35.15 -9.44 20.13
N TYR A 498 34.29 -10.43 19.86
CA TYR A 498 34.49 -11.78 20.38
C TYR A 498 35.78 -12.46 19.87
N GLN A 499 36.25 -12.13 18.66
CA GLN A 499 37.54 -12.62 18.16
C GLN A 499 38.72 -12.13 19.01
N ARG A 500 38.60 -10.98 19.66
CA ARG A 500 39.63 -10.46 20.59
C ARG A 500 39.65 -11.19 21.94
N ALA A 501 38.59 -11.92 22.30
CA ALA A 501 38.51 -12.72 23.52
C ALA A 501 39.25 -14.07 23.46
N GLN A 502 39.87 -14.42 22.33
CA GLN A 502 40.45 -15.74 22.04
C GLN A 502 41.70 -16.11 22.89
N SER A 503 42.14 -15.24 23.79
CA SER A 503 43.26 -15.50 24.70
C SER A 503 42.88 -16.28 25.98
N SER A 504 41.60 -16.52 26.23
CA SER A 504 41.13 -17.27 27.41
C SER A 504 41.33 -18.79 27.26
N ASN A 505 41.97 -19.43 28.25
CA ASN A 505 42.13 -20.89 28.33
C ASN A 505 41.73 -21.38 29.74
N PRO A 506 40.65 -22.17 29.89
CA PRO A 506 39.77 -22.68 28.83
C PRO A 506 38.89 -21.58 28.20
N PRO A 507 38.40 -21.78 26.95
CA PRO A 507 37.47 -20.86 26.31
C PRO A 507 36.16 -20.72 27.10
N ASP A 508 35.64 -19.51 27.17
CA ASP A 508 34.37 -19.21 27.85
C ASP A 508 33.16 -19.77 27.05
N PRO A 509 32.37 -20.71 27.61
CA PRO A 509 31.19 -21.28 26.96
C PRO A 509 30.17 -20.24 26.50
N VAL A 510 29.98 -19.15 27.27
CA VAL A 510 29.00 -18.10 26.94
C VAL A 510 29.41 -17.39 25.66
N LYS A 511 30.70 -17.04 25.54
CA LYS A 511 31.24 -16.38 24.34
C LYS A 511 31.14 -17.31 23.12
N ILE A 512 31.38 -18.61 23.29
CA ILE A 512 31.22 -19.58 22.20
C ILE A 512 29.76 -19.62 21.72
N ILE A 513 28.81 -19.79 22.64
CA ILE A 513 27.37 -19.75 22.32
C ILE A 513 27.03 -18.46 21.57
N ASN A 514 27.53 -17.32 22.05
CA ASN A 514 27.24 -16.02 21.45
C ASN A 514 27.80 -15.85 20.03
N ARG A 515 28.98 -16.40 19.74
CA ARG A 515 29.51 -16.43 18.37
C ARG A 515 28.74 -17.40 17.47
N LEU A 516 28.32 -18.55 17.99
CA LEU A 516 27.54 -19.51 17.21
C LEU A 516 26.16 -18.97 16.86
N GLN A 517 25.50 -18.24 17.75
CA GLN A 517 24.23 -17.57 17.39
C GLN A 517 24.42 -16.48 16.33
N ILE A 518 25.56 -15.78 16.29
CA ILE A 518 25.91 -14.83 15.21
C ILE A 518 26.04 -15.58 13.89
N LYS A 519 26.84 -16.66 13.86
CA LYS A 519 27.00 -17.49 12.65
C LYS A 519 25.67 -18.03 12.13
N LYS A 520 24.81 -18.51 13.03
CA LYS A 520 23.48 -19.01 12.66
C LYS A 520 22.63 -17.94 11.99
N ARG A 521 22.65 -16.71 12.49
CA ARG A 521 21.93 -15.56 11.89
C ARG A 521 22.49 -15.17 10.52
N LEU A 522 23.81 -15.14 10.37
CA LEU A 522 24.47 -14.80 9.11
C LEU A 522 24.25 -15.85 8.01
N ASN A 523 24.29 -17.14 8.39
CA ASN A 523 24.31 -18.25 7.43
C ASN A 523 22.96 -18.99 7.32
N GLY A 524 21.98 -18.67 8.18
CA GLY A 524 20.72 -19.40 8.33
C GLY A 524 20.86 -20.79 9.00
N SER A 525 22.06 -21.37 9.04
CA SER A 525 22.35 -22.68 9.63
C SER A 525 23.78 -22.73 10.17
N LEU A 526 24.06 -23.72 11.02
CA LEU A 526 25.40 -23.98 11.57
C LEU A 526 26.11 -25.07 10.77
N ALA A 527 27.44 -24.93 10.61
CA ALA A 527 28.28 -25.94 9.99
C ALA A 527 28.44 -27.18 10.91
N GLU A 528 28.88 -28.30 10.34
CA GLU A 528 29.04 -29.56 11.08
C GLU A 528 30.02 -29.40 12.26
N GLU A 529 31.11 -28.66 12.06
CA GLU A 529 32.10 -28.39 13.12
C GLU A 529 31.51 -27.55 14.26
N ASP A 530 30.61 -26.62 13.95
CA ASP A 530 29.91 -25.80 14.94
C ASP A 530 28.89 -26.64 15.73
N ILE A 531 28.23 -27.60 15.07
CA ILE A 531 27.32 -28.56 15.70
C ILE A 531 28.08 -29.50 16.66
N GLU A 532 29.26 -29.98 16.26
CA GLU A 532 30.13 -30.79 17.14
C GLU A 532 30.51 -30.04 18.42
N ILE A 533 30.86 -28.75 18.30
CA ILE A 533 31.15 -27.89 19.45
C ILE A 533 29.93 -27.80 20.39
N LEU A 534 28.73 -27.62 19.85
CA LEU A 534 27.49 -27.57 20.65
C LEU A 534 27.21 -28.90 21.37
N PHE A 535 27.50 -30.04 20.74
CA PHE A 535 27.39 -31.33 21.42
C PHE A 535 28.37 -31.45 22.59
N GLN A 536 29.61 -30.98 22.45
CA GLN A 536 30.56 -30.98 23.55
C GLN A 536 30.09 -30.08 24.70
N LEU A 537 29.64 -28.86 24.40
CA LEU A 537 29.08 -27.94 25.39
C LEU A 537 27.85 -28.52 26.10
N LYS A 538 26.99 -29.24 25.37
CA LYS A 538 25.82 -29.94 25.95
C LYS A 538 26.26 -31.06 26.90
N LEU A 539 27.29 -31.83 26.55
CA LEU A 539 27.84 -32.86 27.42
C LEU A 539 28.46 -32.27 28.71
N GLU A 540 29.17 -31.16 28.58
CA GLU A 540 29.73 -30.42 29.72
C GLU A 540 28.64 -29.84 30.61
N GLY A 541 27.64 -29.17 30.02
CA GLY A 541 26.49 -28.64 30.76
C GLY A 541 25.74 -29.72 31.52
N THR A 542 25.59 -30.92 30.94
CA THR A 542 24.99 -32.07 31.62
C THR A 542 25.82 -32.51 32.84
N LYS A 543 27.15 -32.57 32.71
CA LYS A 543 28.05 -32.97 33.81
C LYS A 543 28.05 -31.96 34.96
N GLN A 544 27.84 -30.69 34.63
CA GLN A 544 27.88 -29.57 35.59
C GLN A 544 26.49 -29.18 36.13
N ASP A 545 25.43 -29.85 35.69
CA ASP A 545 24.04 -29.48 35.99
C ASP A 545 23.70 -28.02 35.60
N ASN A 546 24.33 -27.53 34.53
CA ASN A 546 24.18 -26.15 34.05
C ASN A 546 23.02 -26.05 33.05
N MET A 547 21.82 -25.78 33.57
CA MET A 547 20.61 -25.65 32.76
C MET A 547 20.66 -24.50 31.75
N GLU A 548 21.40 -23.43 32.04
CA GLU A 548 21.56 -22.29 31.15
C GLU A 548 22.36 -22.67 29.89
N LEU A 549 23.49 -23.35 30.07
CA LEU A 549 24.29 -23.87 28.95
C LEU A 549 23.50 -24.91 28.14
N LEU A 550 22.75 -25.79 28.82
CA LEU A 550 21.90 -26.78 28.17
C LEU A 550 20.77 -26.14 27.35
N PHE A 551 20.15 -25.08 27.87
CA PHE A 551 19.13 -24.34 27.15
C PHE A 551 19.71 -23.76 25.86
N CYS A 552 20.76 -22.95 25.96
CA CYS A 552 21.39 -22.29 24.81
C CYS A 552 21.89 -23.28 23.76
N ALA A 553 22.56 -24.36 24.18
CA ALA A 553 23.07 -25.36 23.25
C ALA A 553 21.94 -26.07 22.49
N ASN A 554 20.87 -26.46 23.18
CA ASN A 554 19.72 -27.11 22.53
C ASN A 554 18.93 -26.17 21.62
N VAL A 555 18.88 -24.86 21.92
CA VAL A 555 18.27 -23.87 21.03
C VAL A 555 19.03 -23.79 19.70
N LEU A 556 20.36 -23.70 19.76
CA LEU A 556 21.18 -23.63 18.55
C LEU A 556 21.17 -24.93 17.74
N LEU A 557 21.07 -26.08 18.43
CA LEU A 557 20.86 -27.41 17.83
C LEU A 557 19.43 -27.66 17.33
N GLU A 558 18.51 -26.71 17.49
CA GLU A 558 17.09 -26.81 17.10
C GLU A 558 16.32 -27.94 17.79
N ASN A 559 16.79 -28.37 18.96
CA ASN A 559 16.12 -29.38 19.78
C ASN A 559 15.13 -28.71 20.74
N LYS A 560 13.94 -28.38 20.19
CA LYS A 560 12.87 -27.71 20.94
C LYS A 560 12.44 -28.45 22.21
N MET A 561 12.42 -29.78 22.18
CA MET A 561 11.99 -30.57 23.34
C MET A 561 12.94 -30.40 24.53
N GLU A 562 14.25 -30.53 24.29
CA GLU A 562 15.23 -30.37 25.36
C GLU A 562 15.42 -28.92 25.80
N ALA A 563 15.34 -27.96 24.86
CA ALA A 563 15.33 -26.54 25.19
C ALA A 563 14.17 -26.19 26.15
N ASN A 564 12.95 -26.69 25.87
CA ASN A 564 11.79 -26.50 26.75
C ASN A 564 12.02 -27.07 28.16
N VAL A 565 12.66 -28.23 28.26
CA VAL A 565 12.93 -28.88 29.55
C VAL A 565 13.93 -28.05 30.36
N ALA A 566 14.99 -27.57 29.73
CA ALA A 566 15.98 -26.71 30.38
C ALA A 566 15.37 -25.37 30.82
N PHE A 567 14.65 -24.68 29.93
CA PHE A 567 14.04 -23.37 30.22
C PHE A 567 12.99 -23.43 31.33
N LYS A 568 12.20 -24.51 31.41
CA LYS A 568 11.21 -24.69 32.49
C LYS A 568 11.84 -24.70 33.88
N GLN A 569 13.07 -25.18 33.99
CA GLN A 569 13.81 -25.27 35.24
C GLN A 569 14.41 -23.93 35.69
N PHE A 570 14.38 -22.90 34.84
CA PHE A 570 14.76 -21.56 35.26
C PHE A 570 13.76 -21.03 36.29
N ASP A 571 14.28 -20.35 37.32
CA ASP A 571 13.46 -19.51 38.19
C ASP A 571 12.90 -18.31 37.40
N ARG A 572 12.04 -17.53 38.06
CA ARG A 572 11.35 -16.42 37.39
C ARG A 572 12.32 -15.34 36.91
N GLU A 573 13.30 -14.98 37.74
CA GLU A 573 14.27 -13.92 37.43
C GLU A 573 15.14 -14.30 36.23
N LYS A 574 15.60 -15.56 36.17
CA LYS A 574 16.33 -16.10 35.02
C LYS A 574 15.48 -16.15 33.76
N LYS A 575 14.19 -16.49 33.87
CA LYS A 575 13.29 -16.44 32.71
C LYS A 575 13.22 -15.02 32.17
N GLU A 576 12.88 -14.06 33.02
CA GLU A 576 12.81 -12.64 32.64
C GLU A 576 14.11 -12.17 31.98
N LEU A 577 15.28 -12.46 32.57
CA LEU A 577 16.58 -12.13 31.98
C LEU A 577 16.76 -12.73 30.57
N TYR A 578 16.49 -14.03 30.41
CA TYR A 578 16.71 -14.70 29.13
C TYR A 578 15.72 -14.26 28.06
N GLU A 579 14.52 -13.81 28.43
CA GLU A 579 13.55 -13.27 27.47
C GLU A 579 14.06 -12.03 26.75
N ASP A 580 14.94 -11.26 27.38
CA ASP A 580 15.60 -10.08 26.82
C ASP A 580 16.89 -10.43 26.04
N LEU A 581 17.39 -11.66 26.15
CA LEU A 581 18.59 -12.11 25.44
C LEU A 581 18.27 -12.58 24.01
N PRO A 582 19.18 -12.34 23.04
CA PRO A 582 18.97 -12.70 21.63
C PRO A 582 18.76 -14.20 21.39
N ILE A 583 19.28 -15.06 22.26
CA ILE A 583 19.10 -16.52 22.14
C ILE A 583 17.61 -16.92 22.24
N TYR A 584 16.80 -16.15 22.97
CA TYR A 584 15.38 -16.46 23.16
C TYR A 584 14.55 -16.21 21.91
N LYS A 585 14.95 -15.25 21.07
CA LYS A 585 14.35 -15.06 19.74
C LYS A 585 14.48 -16.33 18.89
N LEU A 586 15.68 -16.91 18.83
CA LEU A 586 15.91 -18.18 18.14
C LEU A 586 15.08 -19.33 18.71
N TYR A 587 14.90 -19.37 20.04
CA TYR A 587 14.05 -20.36 20.69
C TYR A 587 12.57 -20.24 20.31
N LYS A 588 12.04 -19.01 20.24
CA LYS A 588 10.66 -18.75 19.81
C LYS A 588 10.39 -19.20 18.37
N ASP A 589 11.41 -19.15 17.53
CA ASP A 589 11.32 -19.48 16.11
C ASP A 589 11.48 -21.01 15.82
N LEU A 590 11.74 -21.85 16.84
CA LEU A 590 11.85 -23.32 16.74
C LEU A 590 10.54 -24.07 16.50
#